data_AF-A0A9D8G8H3-F1
#
_entry.id   AF-A0A9D8G8H3-F1
#
_cell.length_a   1.000
_cell.length_b   1.000
_cell.length_c   1.000
_cell.angle_alpha   90.00
_cell.angle_beta   90.00
_cell.angle_gamma   90.00
#
_symmetry.space_group_name_H-M   'P 1'
#
loop_
_entity.id
_entity.type
_entity.pdbx_description
1 polymer ?
#
loop_
_entity_poly.entity_id
_entity_poly.type
_entity_poly.pdbx_seq_one_letter_code
_entity_poly.pdbx_strand_id
1 'polypeptide(L)'
;MTESKHGLVQAWLIKASRDLASARTLAYAENPLLDTAIYHCQQAAEKAVKGFLVFHDIRFEKIHLVGKLVALAATVVPQFAAYEERAEFLTPFATTFRYPGEALDVAFDEFEEALQNAEDLYAFVLSLLPKEVRP
;
A
#
# COMPACT_ATOMS: atom_id res chain seq x y z
N MET A 1 18.14 17.36 -0.87
CA MET A 1 16.68 17.19 -0.78
C MET A 1 16.13 18.32 0.06
N THR A 2 15.06 19.01 -0.37
CA THR A 2 14.49 20.14 0.40
C THR A 2 13.71 19.62 1.61
N GLU A 3 13.63 20.41 2.67
CA GLU A 3 12.83 20.11 3.88
C GLU A 3 11.36 19.79 3.52
N SER A 4 10.83 20.45 2.49
CA SER A 4 9.50 20.18 1.93
C SER A 4 9.34 18.78 1.32
N LYS A 5 10.39 18.22 0.72
CA LYS A 5 10.35 16.88 0.11
C LYS A 5 10.45 15.79 1.17
N HIS A 6 11.31 15.97 2.19
CA HIS A 6 11.35 15.06 3.35
C HIS A 6 9.97 14.95 4.02
N GLY A 7 9.36 16.09 4.33
CA GLY A 7 8.04 16.11 4.94
C GLY A 7 6.97 15.44 4.06
N LEU A 8 7.04 15.61 2.73
CA LEU A 8 6.11 14.96 1.81
C LEU A 8 6.28 13.44 1.76
N VAL A 9 7.51 12.93 1.68
CA VAL A 9 7.80 11.48 1.73
C VAL A 9 7.29 10.90 3.04
N GLN A 10 7.63 11.54 4.16
CA GLN A 10 7.20 11.09 5.49
C GLN A 10 5.66 11.08 5.61
N ALA A 11 4.98 12.10 5.07
CA ALA A 11 3.51 12.15 5.09
C ALA A 11 2.86 10.99 4.32
N TRP A 12 3.44 10.54 3.21
CA TRP A 12 2.97 9.33 2.51
C TRP A 12 3.15 8.08 3.35
N LEU A 13 4.31 7.92 3.98
CA LEU A 13 4.63 6.74 4.80
C LEU A 13 3.82 6.68 6.10
N ILE A 14 3.51 7.84 6.71
CA ILE A 14 2.60 7.95 7.85
C ILE A 14 1.18 7.56 7.43
N LYS A 15 0.72 7.95 6.23
CA LYS A 15 -0.59 7.51 5.76
C LYS A 15 -0.61 6.00 5.53
N ALA A 16 0.42 5.45 4.89
CA ALA A 16 0.54 4.00 4.69
C ALA A 16 0.53 3.22 6.01
N SER A 17 1.25 3.68 7.04
CA SER A 17 1.24 3.01 8.35
C SER A 17 -0.12 3.10 9.04
N ARG A 18 -0.82 4.23 8.90
CA ARG A 18 -2.19 4.39 9.40
C ARG A 18 -3.16 3.46 8.68
N ASP A 19 -3.01 3.26 7.38
CA ASP A 19 -3.83 2.29 6.64
C ASP A 19 -3.59 0.87 7.16
N LEU A 20 -2.34 0.44 7.39
CA LEU A 20 -2.06 -0.87 8.02
C LEU A 20 -2.69 -1.00 9.42
N ALA A 21 -2.62 0.06 10.23
CA ALA A 21 -3.24 0.08 11.54
C ALA A 21 -4.79 -0.02 11.45
N SER A 22 -5.40 0.70 10.50
CA SER A 22 -6.83 0.61 10.22
C SER A 22 -7.24 -0.80 9.77
N ALA A 23 -6.49 -1.40 8.84
CA ALA A 23 -6.74 -2.76 8.35
C ALA A 23 -6.81 -3.75 9.52
N ARG A 24 -5.79 -3.76 10.39
CA ARG A 24 -5.80 -4.62 11.59
C ARG A 24 -6.95 -4.30 12.54
N THR A 25 -7.18 -3.01 12.84
CA THR A 25 -8.24 -2.61 13.77
C THR A 25 -9.63 -3.08 13.30
N LEU A 26 -9.90 -2.98 12.00
CA LEU A 26 -11.19 -3.35 11.41
C LEU A 26 -11.38 -4.86 11.30
N ALA A 27 -10.33 -5.61 10.96
CA ALA A 27 -10.42 -7.06 10.81
C ALA A 27 -10.51 -7.81 12.15
N TYR A 28 -9.88 -7.27 13.20
CA TYR A 28 -9.83 -7.91 14.53
C TYR A 28 -10.83 -7.32 15.54
N ALA A 29 -11.77 -6.50 15.09
CA ALA A 29 -12.86 -6.02 15.93
C ALA A 29 -13.85 -7.16 16.30
N GLU A 30 -14.66 -6.96 17.33
CA GLU A 30 -15.72 -7.92 17.72
C GLU A 30 -16.67 -8.22 16.54
N ASN A 31 -16.94 -7.22 15.71
CA ASN A 31 -17.65 -7.35 14.45
C ASN A 31 -16.72 -6.93 13.31
N PRO A 32 -16.01 -7.87 12.66
CA PRO A 32 -15.04 -7.57 11.61
C PRO A 32 -15.66 -6.88 10.39
N LEU A 33 -14.95 -5.87 9.87
CA LEU A 33 -15.30 -5.15 8.63
C LEU A 33 -14.26 -5.47 7.55
N LEU A 34 -14.27 -6.70 7.05
CA LEU A 34 -13.19 -7.25 6.20
C LEU A 34 -13.10 -6.57 4.83
N ASP A 35 -14.23 -6.14 4.26
CA ASP A 35 -14.30 -5.35 3.03
C ASP A 35 -13.53 -4.01 3.13
N THR A 36 -13.68 -3.35 4.26
CA THR A 36 -13.02 -2.07 4.56
C THR A 36 -11.57 -2.31 5.00
N ALA A 37 -11.33 -3.40 5.73
CA ALA A 37 -9.99 -3.78 6.17
C ALA A 37 -9.07 -4.11 4.98
N ILE A 38 -9.53 -4.92 4.03
CA ILE A 38 -8.75 -5.31 2.86
C ILE A 38 -8.52 -4.13 1.90
N TYR A 39 -9.47 -3.21 1.81
CA TYR A 39 -9.29 -1.92 1.12
C TYR A 39 -8.11 -1.15 1.72
N HIS A 40 -7.96 -1.13 3.04
CA HIS A 40 -6.84 -0.48 3.69
C HIS A 40 -5.50 -1.19 3.43
N CYS A 41 -5.46 -2.50 3.19
CA CYS A 41 -4.26 -3.20 2.75
C CYS A 41 -3.76 -2.68 1.39
N GLN A 42 -4.65 -2.57 0.40
CA GLN A 42 -4.31 -1.98 -0.91
C GLN A 42 -3.82 -0.54 -0.76
N GLN A 43 -4.51 0.24 0.05
CA GLN A 43 -4.19 1.64 0.30
C GLN A 43 -2.84 1.84 0.98
N ALA A 44 -2.46 0.95 1.89
CA ALA A 44 -1.15 0.97 2.53
C ALA A 44 -0.03 0.73 1.51
N ALA A 45 -0.16 -0.33 0.71
CA ALA A 45 0.78 -0.68 -0.35
C ALA A 45 0.96 0.47 -1.37
N GLU A 46 -0.16 1.01 -1.88
CA GLU A 46 -0.15 2.12 -2.83
C GLU A 46 0.60 3.34 -2.29
N LYS A 47 0.30 3.73 -1.05
CA LYS A 47 0.90 4.92 -0.43
C LYS A 47 2.36 4.73 -0.09
N ALA A 48 2.77 3.51 0.29
CA ALA A 48 4.17 3.18 0.51
C ALA A 48 5.00 3.40 -0.76
N VAL A 49 4.59 2.78 -1.88
CA VAL A 49 5.30 2.90 -3.16
C VAL A 49 5.29 4.35 -3.66
N LYS A 50 4.19 5.09 -3.48
CA LYS A 50 4.15 6.53 -3.79
C LYS A 50 5.16 7.34 -2.97
N GLY A 51 5.32 7.03 -1.68
CA GLY A 51 6.35 7.64 -0.84
C GLY A 51 7.75 7.43 -1.41
N PHE A 52 8.06 6.21 -1.86
CA PHE A 52 9.30 5.88 -2.56
C PHE A 52 9.47 6.67 -3.87
N LEU A 53 8.45 6.70 -4.74
CA LEU A 53 8.52 7.42 -6.01
C LEU A 53 8.70 8.93 -5.81
N VAL A 54 8.01 9.52 -4.81
CA VAL A 54 8.25 10.91 -4.42
C VAL A 54 9.68 11.12 -3.97
N PHE A 55 10.25 10.22 -3.17
CA PHE A 55 11.65 10.31 -2.74
C PHE A 55 12.63 10.33 -3.93
N HIS A 56 12.30 9.65 -5.03
CA HIS A 56 13.09 9.64 -6.26
C HIS A 56 12.69 10.72 -7.30
N ASP A 57 11.84 11.68 -6.94
CA ASP A 57 11.32 12.73 -7.84
C ASP A 57 10.58 12.18 -9.08
N ILE A 58 10.00 10.98 -8.97
CA ILE A 58 9.27 10.32 -10.05
C ILE A 58 7.78 10.66 -9.95
N ARG A 59 7.25 11.20 -11.05
CA ARG A 59 5.81 11.44 -11.20
C ARG A 59 5.09 10.12 -11.47
N PHE A 60 3.89 9.99 -10.91
CA PHE A 60 3.02 8.84 -11.10
C PHE A 60 1.57 9.30 -11.28
N GLU A 61 0.77 8.45 -11.90
CA GLU A 61 -0.67 8.66 -12.05
C GLU A 61 -1.42 8.21 -10.79
N LYS A 62 -2.59 8.82 -10.54
CA LYS A 62 -3.45 8.48 -9.40
C LYS A 62 -4.61 7.59 -9.87
N ILE A 63 -4.28 6.38 -10.33
CA ILE A 63 -5.25 5.44 -10.94
C ILE A 63 -5.46 4.15 -10.13
N HIS A 64 -4.91 4.07 -8.93
CA HIS A 64 -5.09 2.97 -7.97
C HIS A 64 -4.58 1.58 -8.39
N LEU A 65 -3.68 1.53 -9.37
CA LEU A 65 -3.05 0.30 -9.83
C LEU A 65 -1.69 0.14 -9.14
N VAL A 66 -1.63 -0.69 -8.10
CA VAL A 66 -0.39 -0.89 -7.31
C VAL A 66 0.68 -1.56 -8.17
N GLY A 67 0.30 -2.53 -9.01
CA GLY A 67 1.21 -3.19 -9.94
C GLY A 67 1.94 -2.22 -10.86
N LYS A 68 1.23 -1.22 -11.42
CA LYS A 68 1.87 -0.16 -12.22
C LYS A 68 2.84 0.70 -11.43
N LEU A 69 2.56 0.98 -10.15
CA LEU A 69 3.47 1.74 -9.30
C LEU A 69 4.73 0.93 -8.96
N VAL A 70 4.57 -0.37 -8.69
CA VAL A 70 5.69 -1.30 -8.45
C VAL A 70 6.56 -1.45 -9.69
N ALA A 71 5.96 -1.63 -10.87
CA ALA A 71 6.70 -1.66 -12.13
C ALA A 71 7.47 -0.36 -12.39
N LEU A 72 6.85 0.79 -12.09
CA LEU A 72 7.54 2.09 -12.18
C LEU A 72 8.69 2.20 -11.17
N ALA A 73 8.50 1.75 -9.94
CA ALA A 73 9.54 1.73 -8.91
C ALA A 73 10.69 0.77 -9.25
N ALA A 74 10.40 -0.34 -9.94
CA ALA A 74 11.38 -1.30 -10.43
C ALA A 74 12.37 -0.70 -11.44
N THR A 75 11.99 0.37 -12.14
CA THR A 75 12.91 1.12 -13.01
C THR A 75 14.03 1.84 -12.25
N VAL A 76 13.86 2.04 -10.93
CA VAL A 76 14.85 2.65 -10.03
C VAL A 76 15.57 1.58 -9.21
N VAL A 77 14.80 0.66 -8.62
CA VAL A 77 15.27 -0.40 -7.73
C VAL A 77 14.69 -1.74 -8.22
N PRO A 78 15.45 -2.55 -8.98
CA PRO A 78 14.93 -3.78 -9.61
C PRO A 78 14.33 -4.80 -8.64
N GLN A 79 14.68 -4.74 -7.35
CA GLN A 79 14.15 -5.61 -6.29
C GLN A 79 12.64 -5.46 -6.10
N PHE A 80 12.02 -4.37 -6.58
CA PHE A 80 10.56 -4.24 -6.64
C PHE A 80 9.89 -5.33 -7.48
N ALA A 81 10.59 -5.93 -8.46
CA ALA A 81 10.05 -7.01 -9.28
C ALA A 81 9.57 -8.21 -8.45
N ALA A 82 10.17 -8.46 -7.29
CA ALA A 82 9.74 -9.52 -6.37
C ALA A 82 8.35 -9.27 -5.72
N TYR A 83 7.79 -8.08 -5.89
CA TYR A 83 6.50 -7.65 -5.33
C TYR A 83 5.42 -7.47 -6.40
N GLU A 84 5.69 -7.73 -7.68
CA GLU A 84 4.73 -7.51 -8.78
C GLU A 84 3.45 -8.32 -8.59
N GLU A 85 3.55 -9.63 -8.35
CA GLU A 85 2.38 -10.50 -8.15
C GLU A 85 1.55 -10.04 -6.94
N ARG A 86 2.21 -9.66 -5.84
CA ARG A 86 1.58 -9.16 -4.62
C ARG A 86 0.85 -7.83 -4.87
N ALA A 87 1.42 -6.97 -5.69
CA ALA A 87 0.84 -5.68 -6.04
C ALA A 87 -0.36 -5.84 -7.00
N GLU A 88 -0.29 -6.79 -7.93
CA GLU A 88 -1.44 -7.16 -8.77
C GLU A 88 -2.57 -7.76 -7.94
N PHE A 89 -2.26 -8.66 -6.99
CA PHE A 89 -3.24 -9.20 -6.04
C PHE A 89 -3.97 -8.11 -5.25
N LEU A 90 -3.25 -7.09 -4.77
CA LEU A 90 -3.84 -5.99 -3.99
C LEU A 90 -4.68 -5.02 -4.83
N THR A 91 -4.40 -4.90 -6.13
CA THR A 91 -4.94 -3.82 -6.98
C THR A 91 -6.47 -3.78 -7.05
N PRO A 92 -7.20 -4.91 -7.21
CA PRO A 92 -8.66 -4.91 -7.27
C PRO A 92 -9.33 -4.27 -6.05
N PHE A 93 -8.78 -4.47 -4.85
CA PHE A 93 -9.39 -4.06 -3.58
C PHE A 93 -9.56 -2.54 -3.44
N ALA A 94 -8.92 -1.73 -4.29
CA ALA A 94 -9.19 -0.30 -4.39
C ALA A 94 -10.65 0.01 -4.79
N THR A 95 -11.31 -0.93 -5.45
CA THR A 95 -12.58 -0.68 -6.14
C THR A 95 -13.64 -1.76 -5.98
N THR A 96 -13.27 -3.00 -5.63
CA THR A 96 -14.17 -4.17 -5.54
C THR A 96 -15.43 -3.91 -4.72
N PHE A 97 -15.30 -3.27 -3.55
CA PHE A 97 -16.42 -3.17 -2.58
C PHE A 97 -17.20 -1.85 -2.65
N ARG A 98 -17.08 -1.10 -3.76
CA ARG A 98 -17.70 0.23 -3.87
C ARG A 98 -19.20 0.20 -4.18
N TYR A 99 -19.68 -0.85 -4.84
CA TYR A 99 -21.07 -0.96 -5.27
C TYR A 99 -21.73 -2.19 -4.66
N PRO A 100 -22.90 -2.02 -3.99
CA PRO A 100 -23.64 -3.15 -3.44
C PRO A 100 -24.00 -4.18 -4.51
N GLY A 101 -23.80 -5.47 -4.20
CA GLY A 101 -24.20 -6.59 -5.06
C GLY A 101 -23.17 -7.01 -6.13
N GLU A 102 -22.04 -6.32 -6.24
CA GLU A 102 -20.96 -6.68 -7.19
C GLU A 102 -19.84 -7.51 -6.54
N ALA A 103 -19.69 -7.43 -5.21
CA ALA A 103 -18.65 -8.12 -4.47
C ALA A 103 -19.19 -9.28 -3.64
N LEU A 104 -18.41 -10.37 -3.58
CA LEU A 104 -18.59 -11.43 -2.60
C LEU A 104 -18.01 -10.97 -1.25
N ASP A 105 -18.46 -11.61 -0.18
CA ASP A 105 -17.87 -11.43 1.16
C ASP A 105 -16.38 -11.78 1.13
N VAL A 106 -15.56 -10.96 1.77
CA VAL A 106 -14.11 -11.18 1.91
C VAL A 106 -13.88 -12.29 2.92
N ALA A 107 -13.16 -13.33 2.51
CA ALA A 107 -12.75 -14.38 3.42
C ALA A 107 -11.58 -13.90 4.30
N PHE A 108 -11.51 -14.36 5.54
CA PHE A 108 -10.49 -13.88 6.49
C PHE A 108 -9.06 -14.24 6.05
N ASP A 109 -8.88 -15.38 5.39
CA ASP A 109 -7.60 -15.80 4.80
C ASP A 109 -7.16 -14.90 3.64
N GLU A 110 -8.10 -14.49 2.77
CA GLU A 110 -7.85 -13.50 1.71
C GLU A 110 -7.41 -12.15 2.31
N PHE A 111 -8.06 -11.71 3.40
CA PHE A 111 -7.64 -10.52 4.14
C PHE A 111 -6.23 -10.67 4.72
N GLU A 112 -5.90 -11.79 5.36
CA GLU A 112 -4.58 -12.04 5.95
C GLU A 112 -3.47 -12.04 4.89
N GLU A 113 -3.73 -12.63 3.71
CA GLU A 113 -2.81 -12.57 2.57
C GLU A 113 -2.59 -11.13 2.10
N ALA A 114 -3.67 -10.34 1.98
CA ALA A 114 -3.59 -8.94 1.60
C ALA A 114 -2.82 -8.11 2.64
N LEU A 115 -3.05 -8.35 3.93
CA LEU A 115 -2.34 -7.69 5.01
C LEU A 115 -0.84 -7.99 4.94
N GLN A 116 -0.46 -9.27 4.83
CA GLN A 116 0.94 -9.67 4.72
C GLN A 116 1.62 -9.05 3.49
N ASN A 117 0.95 -9.06 2.35
CA ASN A 117 1.47 -8.44 1.12
C ASN A 117 1.69 -6.93 1.26
N ALA A 118 0.77 -6.23 1.92
CA ALA A 118 0.89 -4.80 2.17
C ALA A 118 2.00 -4.48 3.20
N GLU A 119 2.12 -5.28 4.26
CA GLU A 119 3.16 -5.14 5.28
C GLU A 119 4.56 -5.36 4.71
N ASP A 120 4.74 -6.43 3.92
CA ASP A 120 6.03 -6.77 3.32
C ASP A 120 6.48 -5.67 2.35
N LEU A 121 5.57 -5.16 1.52
CA LEU A 121 5.88 -4.06 0.59
C LEU A 121 6.19 -2.76 1.33
N TYR A 122 5.44 -2.45 2.39
CA TYR A 122 5.70 -1.29 3.24
C TYR A 122 7.07 -1.37 3.93
N ALA A 123 7.39 -2.51 4.54
CA ALA A 123 8.68 -2.75 5.19
C ALA A 123 9.84 -2.66 4.19
N PHE A 124 9.65 -3.24 2.99
CA PHE A 124 10.62 -3.14 1.91
C PHE A 124 10.86 -1.69 1.49
N VAL A 125 9.81 -0.90 1.26
CA VAL A 125 9.94 0.54 0.96
C VAL A 125 10.73 1.25 2.06
N LEU A 126 10.40 1.03 3.34
CA LEU A 126 11.14 1.65 4.45
C LEU A 126 12.61 1.27 4.45
N SER A 127 12.96 0.04 4.08
CA SER A 127 14.35 -0.43 4.02
C SER A 127 15.20 0.35 3.01
N LEU A 128 14.58 0.84 1.92
CA LEU A 128 15.23 1.58 0.84
C LEU A 128 15.41 3.08 1.15
N LEU A 129 14.69 3.60 2.14
CA LEU A 129 14.65 5.04 2.43
C LEU A 129 15.56 5.40 3.62
N PRO A 130 16.24 6.57 3.61
CA PRO A 130 16.99 7.07 4.76
C PRO A 130 16.12 7.22 6.00
N LYS A 131 16.70 7.10 7.20
CA LYS A 131 15.94 7.13 8.47
C LYS A 131 15.21 8.46 8.69
N GLU A 132 15.74 9.55 8.16
CA GLU A 132 15.27 10.92 8.36
C GLU A 132 13.92 11.18 7.66
N VAL A 133 13.53 10.34 6.70
CA VAL A 133 12.24 10.44 5.99
C VAL A 133 11.25 9.36 6.39
N ARG A 134 11.66 8.42 7.26
CA ARG A 134 10.78 7.37 7.78
C ARG A 134 9.80 7.96 8.82
N PRO A 135 8.63 7.35 9.02
CA PRO A 135 7.68 7.75 10.04
C PRO A 135 8.24 7.63 11.46
#